data_AF-A0A919BZD9-F1
#
_entry.id   AF-A0A919BZD9-F1
#
_cell.length_a   1.000
_cell.length_b   1.000
_cell.length_c   1.000
_cell.angle_alpha   90.00
_cell.angle_beta   90.00
_cell.angle_gamma   90.00
#
_symmetry.space_group_name_H-M   'P 1'
#
loop_
_entity.id
_entity.type
_entity.pdbx_description
1 polymer ?
#
loop_
_entity_poly.entity_id
_entity_poly.type
_entity_poly.pdbx_seq_one_letter_code
_entity_poly.pdbx_strand_id
1 'polypeptide(L)' 'MTALLDRIKRFARSPQGRGAASSLRRAAADPRRRAQARRLFGRLRHR' A
#
# COMPACT_ATOMS: atom_id res chain seq x y z
N MET A 1 -20.35 -3.84 4.11
CA MET A 1 -18.98 -3.34 3.77
C MET A 1 -17.90 -4.43 3.70
N THR A 2 -18.20 -5.70 3.97
CA THR A 2 -17.24 -6.82 3.95
C THR A 2 -17.00 -7.42 2.56
N ALA A 3 -18.00 -7.42 1.68
CA ALA A 3 -17.89 -8.02 0.34
C ALA A 3 -16.83 -7.34 -0.55
N LEU A 4 -16.70 -6.02 -0.45
CA LEU A 4 -15.69 -5.26 -1.20
C LEU A 4 -14.27 -5.61 -0.72
N LEU A 5 -14.06 -5.66 0.60
CA LEU A 5 -12.78 -6.03 1.20
C LEU A 5 -12.38 -7.46 0.82
N ASP A 6 -13.33 -8.39 0.80
CA ASP A 6 -13.08 -9.78 0.44
C ASP A 6 -12.71 -9.93 -1.04
N ARG A 7 -13.35 -9.13 -1.92
CA ARG A 7 -13.03 -9.06 -3.35
C ARG A 7 -11.63 -8.49 -3.59
N ILE A 8 -11.23 -7.47 -2.84
CA ILE A 8 -9.86 -6.92 -2.90
C ILE A 8 -8.84 -7.96 -2.40
N LYS A 9 -9.16 -8.70 -1.33
CA LYS A 9 -8.30 -9.79 -0.81
C LYS A 9 -8.11 -10.91 -1.82
N ARG A 10 -9.19 -11.33 -2.49
CA ARG A 10 -9.17 -12.31 -3.58
C ARG A 10 -8.42 -11.80 -4.79
N PHE A 11 -8.62 -10.54 -5.16
CA PHE A 11 -7.90 -9.90 -6.25
C PHE A 11 -6.39 -9.85 -5.96
N ALA A 12 -6.00 -9.40 -4.78
CA ALA A 12 -4.59 -9.35 -4.37
C ALA A 12 -3.90 -10.73 -4.32
N ARG A 13 -4.66 -11.80 -4.06
CA ARG A 13 -4.18 -13.20 -4.11
C ARG A 13 -4.17 -13.81 -5.51
N SER A 14 -4.84 -13.18 -6.48
CA SER A 14 -4.90 -13.65 -7.87
C SER A 14 -3.57 -13.41 -8.60
N PRO A 15 -3.27 -14.19 -9.67
CA PRO A 15 -2.07 -13.99 -10.48
C PRO A 15 -2.01 -12.59 -11.12
N GLN A 16 -3.15 -12.01 -11.51
CA GLN A 16 -3.25 -10.64 -12.04
C GLN A 16 -2.97 -9.60 -10.94
N GLY A 17 -3.48 -9.86 -9.72
CA GLY A 17 -3.25 -9.00 -8.57
C GLY A 17 -1.82 -9.08 -8.04
N ARG A 18 -1.09 -10.19 -8.22
CA ARG A 18 0.34 -10.26 -7.86
C ARG A 18 1.19 -9.27 -8.68
N GLY A 19 0.88 -9.10 -9.97
CA GLY A 19 1.53 -8.10 -10.82
C GLY A 19 1.23 -6.68 -10.32
N ALA A 20 -0.04 -6.36 -10.09
CA ALA A 20 -0.46 -5.07 -9.55
C ALA A 20 0.13 -4.81 -8.16
N ALA A 21 0.17 -5.81 -7.28
CA ALA A 21 0.75 -5.74 -5.95
C ALA A 21 2.28 -5.59 -6.00
N SER A 22 2.95 -6.15 -7.01
CA SER A 22 4.39 -5.98 -7.23
C SER A 22 4.72 -4.58 -7.73
N SER A 23 3.92 -4.03 -8.65
CA SER A 23 4.02 -2.63 -9.08
C SER A 23 3.74 -1.66 -7.95
N LEU A 24 2.70 -1.92 -7.15
CA LEU A 24 2.41 -1.21 -5.91
C LEU A 24 3.56 -1.33 -4.90
N ARG A 25 4.12 -2.53 -4.70
CA ARG A 25 5.27 -2.75 -3.83
C ARG A 25 6.48 -1.97 -4.31
N ARG A 26 6.77 -1.91 -5.60
CA ARG A 26 7.87 -1.08 -6.15
C ARG A 26 7.60 0.40 -5.94
N ALA A 27 6.39 0.85 -6.24
CA ALA A 27 5.98 2.24 -6.04
C ALA A 27 5.92 2.67 -4.57
N ALA A 28 5.71 1.72 -3.65
CA ALA A 28 5.71 1.91 -2.20
C ALA A 28 7.08 1.67 -1.56
N ALA A 29 7.92 0.83 -2.16
CA ALA A 29 9.30 0.59 -1.77
C ALA A 29 10.22 1.75 -2.16
N ASP A 30 9.71 2.72 -2.95
CA ASP A 30 10.44 3.92 -3.28
C ASP A 30 10.87 4.64 -1.98
N PRO A 31 12.19 4.73 -1.71
CA PRO A 31 12.71 5.26 -0.45
C PRO A 31 12.35 6.74 -0.25
N ARG A 32 12.13 7.49 -1.35
CA ARG A 32 11.76 8.91 -1.29
C ARG A 32 10.35 9.07 -0.71
N ARG A 33 9.39 8.28 -1.18
CA ARG A 33 8.03 8.25 -0.64
C ARG A 33 8.00 7.78 0.81
N ARG A 34 8.84 6.80 1.16
CA ARG A 34 8.94 6.31 2.55
C ARG A 34 9.49 7.36 3.50
N ALA A 35 10.50 8.13 3.10
CA ALA A 35 11.05 9.23 3.90
C ALA A 35 10.03 10.37 4.08
N GLN A 36 9.29 10.70 3.02
CA GLN A 36 8.26 11.74 3.05
C GLN A 36 7.07 11.33 3.93
N ALA A 37 6.63 10.08 3.83
CA ALA A 37 5.62 9.50 4.72
C ALA A 37 6.10 9.50 6.18
N ARG A 38 7.34 9.08 6.48
CA ARG A 38 7.90 9.13 7.85
C ARG A 38 7.92 10.56 8.40
N ARG A 39 8.26 11.57 7.58
CA ARG A 39 8.20 12.99 8.00
C ARG A 39 6.77 13.45 8.28
N LEU A 40 5.80 13.08 7.44
CA LEU A 40 4.39 13.41 7.65
C LEU A 40 3.83 12.74 8.90
N PHE A 41 4.06 11.44 9.06
CA PHE A 41 3.66 10.69 10.26
C PHE A 41 4.36 11.20 11.52
N GLY A 42 5.62 11.62 11.44
CA GLY A 42 6.34 12.23 12.56
C GLY A 42 5.70 13.55 13.02
N ARG A 43 5.19 14.38 12.10
CA ARG A 43 4.45 15.61 12.44
C ARG A 43 3.09 15.32 13.05
N LEU A 44 2.38 14.32 12.51
CA LEU A 44 1.08 13.90 13.04
C LEU A 44 1.17 13.30 14.45
N ARG A 45 2.28 12.62 14.76
CA ARG A 45 2.52 12.01 16.07
C ARG A 45 2.99 13.00 17.15
N HIS A 46 3.20 14.26 16.79
CA HIS A 46 3.64 15.32 17.70
C HIS A 46 2.52 16.33 18.04
N ARG A 47 1.30 16.10 17.54
CA ARG A 47 0.06 16.71 18.05
C ARG A 47 -0.65 15.73 18.95
#